data_AF-A0A1I0FDK3-F1
#
_entry.id   AF-A0A1I0FDK3-F1
#
_cell.length_a   1.000
_cell.length_b   1.000
_cell.length_c   1.000
_cell.angle_alpha   90.00
_cell.angle_beta   90.00
_cell.angle_gamma   90.00
#
_symmetry.space_group_name_H-M   'P 1'
#
loop_
_entity.id
_entity.type
_entity.pdbx_description
1 polymer ?
#
loop_
_entity_poly.entity_id
_entity_poly.type
_entity_poly.pdbx_seq_one_letter_code
_entity_poly.pdbx_strand_id
1 'polypeptide(L)'
;MSVYLNPGNKSFEIAINSEIYVDKSLLIEYTNKVINTNMQYVCVSRPRRFGKSTDANMLVAYYSKGCDSLKLFDNLKISETELYQKHLNQHNVIHLNMQDFLSETYDIEKMIQLVNDSLI
;
A
#
# COMPACT_ATOMS: atom_id res chain seq x y z
N MET A 1 2.87 -12.83 -13.82
CA MET A 1 3.89 -11.77 -13.69
C MET A 1 3.47 -10.88 -12.53
N SER A 2 4.22 -10.85 -11.44
CA SER A 2 3.92 -9.93 -10.34
C SER A 2 4.25 -8.51 -10.79
N VAL A 3 3.27 -7.61 -10.73
CA VAL A 3 3.47 -6.20 -11.09
C VAL A 3 3.89 -5.44 -9.83
N TYR A 4 5.17 -5.11 -9.74
CA TYR A 4 5.74 -4.40 -8.58
C TYR A 4 5.56 -2.88 -8.67
N LEU A 5 5.60 -2.32 -9.88
CA LEU A 5 5.37 -0.90 -10.17
C LEU A 5 3.91 -0.66 -10.56
N ASN A 6 3.25 0.26 -9.87
CA ASN A 6 1.85 0.60 -10.02
C ASN A 6 0.91 -0.61 -9.91
N PRO A 7 0.94 -1.35 -8.78
CA PRO A 7 0.01 -2.45 -8.56
C PRO A 7 -1.43 -1.94 -8.53
N GLY A 8 -2.36 -2.78 -8.98
CA GLY A 8 -3.79 -2.47 -8.94
C GLY A 8 -4.38 -2.53 -7.51
N ASN A 9 -5.69 -2.30 -7.42
CA ASN A 9 -6.44 -2.19 -6.17
C ASN A 9 -7.15 -3.49 -5.73
N LYS A 10 -6.98 -4.60 -6.47
CA LYS A 10 -7.74 -5.84 -6.27
C LYS A 10 -7.64 -6.41 -4.85
N SER A 11 -6.44 -6.39 -4.27
CA SER A 11 -6.21 -6.90 -2.92
C SER A 11 -6.97 -6.11 -1.84
N PHE A 12 -7.16 -4.80 -2.05
CA PHE A 12 -7.93 -3.97 -1.15
C PHE A 12 -9.43 -4.10 -1.39
N GLU A 13 -9.87 -4.21 -2.65
CA GLU A 13 -11.26 -4.51 -3.00
C GLU A 13 -11.76 -5.80 -2.32
N ILE A 14 -10.95 -6.87 -2.35
CA ILE A 14 -11.26 -8.13 -1.66
C ILE A 14 -11.40 -7.90 -0.14
N ALA A 15 -10.55 -7.06 0.45
CA ALA A 15 -10.60 -6.78 1.88
C ALA A 15 -11.87 -6.00 2.27
N ILE A 16 -12.29 -5.00 1.50
CA ILE A 16 -13.52 -4.24 1.74
C ILE A 16 -14.75 -5.14 1.60
N ASN A 17 -14.76 -6.04 0.61
CA ASN A 17 -15.89 -6.94 0.35
C ASN A 17 -15.96 -8.16 1.30
N SER A 18 -15.04 -8.27 2.26
CA SER A 18 -15.03 -9.36 3.24
C SER A 18 -16.12 -9.14 4.30
N GLU A 19 -16.67 -10.24 4.84
CA GLU A 19 -17.73 -10.20 5.87
C GLU A 19 -17.35 -9.32 7.07
N ILE A 20 -16.08 -9.35 7.47
CA ILE A 20 -15.54 -8.54 8.55
C ILE A 20 -14.48 -7.60 7.96
N TYR A 21 -14.86 -6.34 7.79
CA TYR A 21 -13.96 -5.25 7.44
C TYR A 21 -14.06 -4.13 8.48
N VAL A 22 -12.90 -3.65 8.94
CA VAL A 22 -12.81 -2.48 9.82
C VAL A 22 -12.14 -1.36 9.04
N ASP A 23 -12.86 -0.27 8.84
CA ASP A 23 -12.37 0.89 8.13
C ASP A 23 -11.25 1.61 8.91
N LYS A 24 -10.06 1.59 8.32
CA LYS A 24 -8.83 2.26 8.78
C LYS A 24 -8.34 3.33 7.79
N SER A 25 -9.18 3.77 6.88
CA SER A 25 -8.84 4.70 5.81
C SER A 25 -8.32 6.05 6.33
N LEU A 26 -8.60 6.45 7.57
CA LEU A 26 -7.99 7.63 8.20
C LEU A 26 -6.45 7.54 8.36
N LEU A 27 -5.84 6.35 8.22
CA LEU A 27 -4.39 6.24 8.05
C LEU A 27 -3.90 7.04 6.84
N ILE A 28 -4.69 7.07 5.76
CA ILE A 28 -4.38 7.84 4.54
C ILE A 28 -4.35 9.34 4.84
N GLU A 29 -5.23 9.82 5.71
CA GLU A 29 -5.26 11.23 6.11
C GLU A 29 -3.94 11.63 6.76
N TYR A 30 -3.44 10.79 7.68
CA TYR A 30 -2.14 10.99 8.30
C TYR A 30 -1.00 10.94 7.28
N THR A 31 -0.95 9.91 6.43
CA THR A 31 0.11 9.78 5.43
C THR A 31 0.10 10.95 4.44
N ASN A 32 -1.07 11.43 4.02
CA ASN A 32 -1.23 12.62 3.17
C ASN A 32 -0.65 13.88 3.81
N LYS A 33 -0.78 14.05 5.13
CA LYS A 33 -0.23 15.21 5.87
C LYS A 33 1.30 15.20 5.89
N VAL A 34 1.93 14.02 5.94
CA VAL A 34 3.39 13.90 6.09
C VAL A 34 4.15 13.73 4.77
N ILE A 35 3.47 13.50 3.64
CA ILE A 35 4.09 13.49 2.30
C ILE A 35 4.88 14.79 2.06
N ASN A 36 6.11 14.67 1.54
CA ASN A 36 7.03 15.79 1.27
C ASN A 36 7.39 16.61 2.53
N THR A 37 7.39 15.99 3.70
CA THR A 37 7.87 16.58 4.95
C THR A 37 9.04 15.76 5.52
N ASN A 38 9.72 16.29 6.53
CA ASN A 38 10.74 15.52 7.27
C ASN A 38 10.18 14.27 7.95
N MET A 39 8.85 14.15 8.09
CA MET A 39 8.16 13.02 8.69
C MET A 39 7.61 12.01 7.66
N GLN A 40 7.98 12.14 6.37
CA GLN A 40 7.45 11.31 5.28
C GLN A 40 7.80 9.82 5.38
N TYR A 41 8.80 9.46 6.18
CA TYR A 41 9.21 8.07 6.37
C TYR A 41 8.42 7.44 7.52
N VAL A 42 7.41 6.63 7.18
CA VAL A 42 6.51 6.01 8.16
C VAL A 42 6.88 4.55 8.36
N CYS A 43 7.12 4.16 9.61
CA CYS A 43 7.32 2.76 10.02
C CYS A 43 6.17 2.31 10.92
N VAL A 44 5.53 1.20 10.58
CA VAL A 44 4.44 0.62 11.37
C VAL A 44 4.87 -0.73 11.95
N SER A 45 5.46 -0.70 13.15
CA SER A 45 5.83 -1.90 13.90
C SER A 45 4.61 -2.44 14.67
N ARG A 46 4.13 -3.62 14.28
CA ARG A 46 3.05 -4.35 14.98
C ARG A 46 3.29 -5.86 14.91
N PRO A 47 2.75 -6.67 15.85
CA PRO A 47 2.89 -8.13 15.81
C PRO A 47 2.28 -8.78 14.57
N ARG A 48 2.60 -10.07 14.35
CA ARG A 48 2.03 -10.89 13.28
C ARG A 48 0.49 -10.91 13.38
N ARG A 49 -0.21 -10.90 12.23
CA ARG A 49 -1.68 -10.88 12.09
C ARG A 49 -2.43 -9.60 12.54
N PHE A 50 -1.74 -8.49 12.75
CA PHE A 50 -2.37 -7.19 13.04
C PHE A 50 -2.74 -6.36 11.79
N GLY A 51 -2.99 -7.01 10.65
CA GLY A 51 -3.49 -6.33 9.43
C GLY A 51 -2.50 -5.40 8.73
N LYS A 52 -1.19 -5.49 8.98
CA LYS A 52 -0.17 -4.66 8.31
C LYS A 52 -0.25 -4.77 6.77
N SER A 53 -0.37 -5.98 6.24
CA SER A 53 -0.49 -6.21 4.79
C SER A 53 -1.79 -5.65 4.22
N THR A 54 -2.90 -5.72 4.98
CA THR A 54 -4.18 -5.12 4.60
C THR A 54 -4.06 -3.59 4.51
N ASP A 55 -3.43 -2.97 5.51
CA ASP A 55 -3.21 -1.53 5.53
C ASP A 55 -2.25 -1.09 4.40
N ALA A 56 -1.22 -1.89 4.08
CA ALA A 56 -0.34 -1.63 2.93
C ALA A 56 -1.10 -1.72 1.59
N ASN A 57 -1.93 -2.75 1.40
CA ASN A 57 -2.76 -2.89 0.20
C ASN A 57 -3.75 -1.73 0.03
N MET A 58 -4.29 -1.21 1.14
CA MET A 58 -5.11 0.00 1.14
C MET A 58 -4.32 1.22 0.64
N LEU A 59 -3.11 1.45 1.14
CA LEU A 59 -2.26 2.55 0.67
C LEU A 59 -1.88 2.39 -0.82
N VAL A 60 -1.60 1.17 -1.27
CA VAL A 60 -1.36 0.86 -2.70
C VAL A 60 -2.56 1.26 -3.54
N ALA A 61 -3.76 0.79 -3.16
CA ALA A 61 -5.00 1.09 -3.86
C ALA A 61 -5.30 2.60 -3.89
N TYR A 62 -5.00 3.33 -2.82
CA TYR A 62 -5.22 4.76 -2.73
C TYR A 62 -4.24 5.57 -3.58
N TYR A 63 -2.94 5.29 -3.49
CA TYR A 63 -1.91 6.13 -4.12
C TYR A 63 -1.60 5.77 -5.57
N SER A 64 -1.73 4.50 -5.95
CA SER A 64 -1.24 4.03 -7.24
C SER A 64 -2.01 4.63 -8.41
N LYS A 65 -1.28 5.25 -9.34
CA LYS A 65 -1.83 5.71 -10.62
C LYS A 65 -2.14 4.59 -11.63
N GLY A 66 -1.85 3.33 -11.29
CA GLY A 66 -2.11 2.16 -12.13
C GLY A 66 -3.54 1.64 -12.07
N CYS A 67 -4.41 2.27 -11.27
CA CYS A 67 -5.81 1.87 -11.11
C CYS A 67 -6.70 3.08 -10.84
N ASP A 68 -8.02 2.89 -11.03
CA ASP A 68 -9.06 3.81 -10.57
C ASP A 68 -9.68 3.22 -9.30
N SER A 69 -9.49 3.92 -8.17
CA SER A 69 -9.96 3.49 -6.86
C SER A 69 -11.01 4.40 -6.25
N LEU A 70 -11.50 5.43 -6.96
CA LEU A 70 -12.41 6.44 -6.40
C LEU A 70 -13.61 5.78 -5.68
N LYS A 71 -14.31 4.89 -6.39
CA LYS A 71 -15.48 4.19 -5.84
C LYS A 71 -15.18 3.31 -4.63
N LEU A 72 -13.94 2.81 -4.49
CA LEU A 72 -13.54 1.98 -3.35
C LEU A 72 -13.41 2.81 -2.06
N PHE A 73 -13.10 4.11 -2.18
CA PHE A 73 -12.87 4.99 -1.04
C PHE A 73 -14.05 5.93 -0.73
N ASP A 74 -14.98 6.14 -1.65
CA ASP A 74 -16.10 7.08 -1.48
C ASP A 74 -16.98 6.81 -0.25
N ASN A 75 -17.11 5.55 0.16
CA ASN A 75 -17.91 5.14 1.33
C ASN A 75 -17.07 4.90 2.61
N LEU A 76 -15.79 5.27 2.61
CA LEU A 76 -14.89 5.10 3.76
C LEU A 76 -14.65 6.45 4.44
N LYS A 77 -14.27 6.45 5.72
CA LYS A 77 -14.02 7.65 6.53
C LYS A 77 -13.08 8.65 5.89
N ILE A 78 -12.12 8.22 5.07
CA ILE A 78 -11.22 9.13 4.36
C ILE A 78 -11.98 10.08 3.42
N SER A 79 -13.12 9.69 2.84
CA SER A 79 -13.87 10.52 1.89
C SER A 79 -14.46 11.77 2.52
N GLU A 80 -14.61 11.78 3.85
CA GLU A 80 -15.07 12.92 4.64
C GLU A 80 -13.93 13.90 4.97
N THR A 81 -12.68 13.61 4.58
CA THR A 81 -11.51 14.43 4.91
C THR A 81 -11.14 15.39 3.78
N GLU A 82 -10.63 16.58 4.13
CA GLU A 82 -10.25 17.62 3.16
C GLU A 82 -9.18 17.18 2.16
N LEU A 83 -8.28 16.28 2.58
CA LEU A 83 -7.16 15.81 1.76
C LEU A 83 -7.50 14.58 0.92
N TYR A 84 -8.75 14.10 0.94
CA TYR A 84 -9.17 12.85 0.30
C TYR A 84 -8.73 12.74 -1.16
N GLN A 85 -9.00 13.77 -1.98
CA GLN A 85 -8.73 13.67 -3.41
C GLN A 85 -7.31 14.09 -3.81
N LYS A 86 -6.54 14.68 -2.89
CA LYS A 86 -5.25 15.31 -3.20
C LYS A 86 -4.23 14.34 -3.79
N HIS A 87 -4.26 13.08 -3.35
CA HIS A 87 -3.26 12.08 -3.71
C HIS A 87 -3.86 10.78 -4.27
N LEU A 88 -5.19 10.72 -4.40
CA LEU A 88 -5.90 9.56 -4.91
C LEU A 88 -5.48 9.26 -6.36
N ASN A 89 -4.90 8.09 -6.56
CA ASN A 89 -4.39 7.58 -7.84
C ASN A 89 -3.40 8.52 -8.55
N GLN A 90 -2.62 9.32 -7.81
CA GLN A 90 -1.69 10.32 -8.38
C GLN A 90 -0.21 9.90 -8.38
N HIS A 91 0.15 8.75 -7.83
CA HIS A 91 1.56 8.41 -7.56
C HIS A 91 2.04 7.14 -8.25
N ASN A 92 3.33 7.12 -8.57
CA ASN A 92 4.02 5.86 -8.81
C ASN A 92 4.16 5.11 -7.49
N VAL A 93 3.74 3.87 -7.44
CA VAL A 93 3.83 3.04 -6.21
C VAL A 93 4.67 1.81 -6.50
N ILE A 94 5.67 1.55 -5.67
CA ILE A 94 6.41 0.30 -5.64
C ILE A 94 5.96 -0.47 -4.40
N HIS A 95 5.41 -1.67 -4.59
CA HIS A 95 4.97 -2.53 -3.49
C HIS A 95 5.83 -3.79 -3.45
N LEU A 96 6.62 -3.93 -2.38
CA LEU A 96 7.54 -5.05 -2.18
C LEU A 96 7.13 -5.85 -0.96
N ASN A 97 6.90 -7.15 -1.15
CA ASN A 97 6.82 -8.10 -0.07
C ASN A 97 8.18 -8.76 0.12
N MET A 98 8.98 -8.24 1.06
CA MET A 98 10.34 -8.75 1.32
C MET A 98 10.38 -10.24 1.68
N GLN A 99 9.29 -10.79 2.20
CA GLN A 99 9.22 -12.21 2.55
C GLN A 99 9.36 -13.11 1.32
N ASP A 100 8.88 -12.67 0.15
CA ASP A 100 8.93 -13.45 -1.08
C ASP A 100 10.37 -13.58 -1.61
N PHE A 101 11.23 -12.59 -1.33
CA PHE A 101 12.65 -12.63 -1.68
C PHE A 101 13.47 -13.40 -0.63
N LEU A 102 13.12 -13.24 0.66
CA LEU A 102 13.78 -13.93 1.77
C LEU A 102 13.54 -15.45 1.77
N SER A 103 12.46 -15.94 1.14
CA SER A 103 12.21 -17.38 1.02
C SER A 103 13.08 -18.07 -0.03
N GLU A 104 13.62 -17.33 -1.00
CA GLU A 104 14.38 -17.88 -2.13
C GLU A 104 15.88 -18.01 -1.84
N THR A 105 16.39 -17.26 -0.85
CA THR A 105 17.81 -17.24 -0.51
C THR A 105 18.04 -16.86 0.94
N TYR A 106 19.09 -17.44 1.54
CA TYR A 106 19.59 -17.06 2.86
C TYR A 106 20.73 -16.02 2.81
N ASP A 107 21.14 -15.64 1.61
CA ASP A 107 22.21 -14.69 1.33
C ASP A 107 21.64 -13.32 0.95
N ILE A 108 22.06 -12.28 1.67
CA ILE A 108 21.59 -10.90 1.50
C ILE A 108 21.99 -10.33 0.14
N GLU A 109 23.19 -10.61 -0.36
CA GLU A 109 23.65 -10.11 -1.66
C GLU A 109 22.80 -10.71 -2.79
N LYS A 110 22.53 -12.02 -2.71
CA LYS A 110 21.61 -12.68 -3.66
C LYS A 110 20.19 -12.13 -3.54
N MET A 111 19.71 -11.84 -2.33
CA MET A 111 18.39 -11.25 -2.14
C MET A 111 18.30 -9.87 -2.82
N ILE A 112 19.33 -9.03 -2.66
CA ILE A 112 19.39 -7.72 -3.32
C ILE A 112 19.40 -7.89 -4.85
N GLN A 113 20.14 -8.87 -5.36
CA GLN A 113 20.15 -9.17 -6.79
C GLN A 113 18.75 -9.56 -7.30
N LEU A 114 18.04 -10.46 -6.60
CA LEU A 114 16.67 -10.85 -6.96
C LEU A 114 15.70 -9.67 -6.99
N VAL A 115 15.82 -8.73 -6.04
CA VAL A 115 14.99 -7.52 -6.01
C VAL A 115 15.29 -6.63 -7.22
N ASN A 116 16.58 -6.44 -7.55
CA ASN A 116 16.98 -5.61 -8.70
C ASN A 116 16.48 -6.21 -10.02
N ASP A 117 16.68 -7.51 -10.22
CA ASP A 117 16.25 -8.23 -11.44
C ASP A 117 14.72 -8.27 -11.61
N SER A 118 13.97 -8.06 -10.53
CA SER A 118 12.49 -8.04 -10.54
C SER A 118 11.90 -6.65 -10.80
N LEU A 119 12.66 -5.59 -10.54
CA LEU A 119 12.21 -4.18 -10.60
C LEU A 119 12.74 -3.41 -11.81
N ILE A 120 13.86 -3.84 -12.37
CA ILE A 120 14.58 -3.24 -13.51
C ILE A 120 14.41 -4.14 -14.73
#